data_AF-A0A945HSZ4-F1
#
_entry.id   AF-A0A945HSZ4-F1
#
_cell.length_a   1.000
_cell.length_b   1.000
_cell.length_c   1.000
_cell.angle_alpha   90.00
_cell.angle_beta   90.00
_cell.angle_gamma   90.00
#
_symmetry.space_group_name_H-M   'P 1'
#
loop_
_entity.id
_entity.type
_entity.pdbx_description
1 polymer ?
#
loop_
_entity_poly.entity_id
_entity_poly.type
_entity_poly.pdbx_seq_one_letter_code
_entity_poly.pdbx_strand_id
1 'polypeptide(L)'
;MANEGKYWSEDVETKWHPKEGFFDGSAESIAQGLKEASDSHAQAMDRLNFYINRAGSNLQGEDRARLEEAKTILESLYGDCSDGDDSCCN
;
A
#
# COMPACT_ATOMS: atom_id res chain seq x y z
N MET A 1 -30.94 16.07 23.46
CA MET A 1 -31.16 14.76 22.82
C MET A 1 -29.83 14.31 22.24
N ALA A 2 -29.36 13.11 22.59
CA ALA A 2 -28.14 12.51 22.06
C ALA A 2 -28.36 12.20 20.57
N ASN A 3 -27.48 12.67 19.69
CA ASN A 3 -27.37 12.14 18.33
C ASN A 3 -26.22 11.14 18.33
N GLU A 4 -26.58 9.94 18.76
CA GLU A 4 -26.02 8.64 18.42
C GLU A 4 -24.93 8.63 17.33
N GLY A 5 -23.72 8.26 17.76
CA GLY A 5 -22.58 8.03 16.89
C GLY A 5 -22.89 6.97 15.84
N LYS A 6 -23.06 7.39 14.60
CA LYS A 6 -22.85 6.53 13.44
C LYS A 6 -21.36 6.46 13.19
N TYR A 7 -20.71 5.53 13.88
CA TYR A 7 -19.32 5.15 13.63
C TYR A 7 -19.16 4.86 12.13
N TRP A 8 -18.36 5.70 11.46
CA TRP A 8 -18.06 5.69 10.03
C TRP A 8 -17.34 4.44 9.51
N SER A 9 -17.36 3.33 10.24
CA SER A 9 -16.75 2.09 9.78
C SER A 9 -17.82 1.28 9.05
N GLU A 10 -18.21 1.77 7.87
CA GLU A 10 -18.86 0.93 6.87
C GLU A 10 -17.90 -0.25 6.63
N ASP A 11 -18.42 -1.46 6.79
CA ASP A 11 -17.71 -2.72 6.62
C ASP A 11 -17.17 -2.75 5.18
N VAL A 12 -15.91 -2.37 5.01
CA VAL A 12 -15.26 -2.42 3.70
C VAL A 12 -15.04 -3.89 3.41
N GLU A 13 -15.94 -4.50 2.64
CA GLU A 13 -15.78 -5.84 2.07
C GLU A 13 -14.59 -5.85 1.10
N THR A 14 -13.37 -5.87 1.64
CA THR A 14 -12.17 -6.05 0.85
C THR A 14 -12.14 -7.50 0.37
N LYS A 15 -12.45 -7.73 -0.91
CA LYS A 15 -12.39 -9.06 -1.56
C LYS A 15 -11.00 -9.72 -1.48
N TRP A 16 -9.97 -8.99 -1.04
CA TRP A 16 -8.61 -9.46 -0.93
C TRP A 16 -8.13 -9.44 0.52
N HIS A 17 -7.84 -10.63 1.04
CA HIS A 17 -7.18 -10.81 2.32
C HIS A 17 -5.75 -11.30 2.06
N PRO A 18 -4.73 -10.47 2.32
CA PRO A 18 -3.35 -10.95 2.27
C PRO A 18 -3.17 -12.06 3.32
N LYS A 19 -2.34 -13.06 3.01
CA LYS A 19 -1.98 -14.09 3.99
C LYS A 19 -1.32 -13.43 5.21
N GLU A 20 -1.52 -14.00 6.40
CA GLU A 20 -0.81 -13.56 7.60
C GLU A 20 0.71 -13.58 7.33
N GLY A 21 1.39 -12.48 7.67
CA GLY A 21 2.83 -12.30 7.39
C GLY A 21 3.18 -11.84 5.96
N PHE A 22 2.20 -11.54 5.09
CA PHE A 22 2.49 -11.03 3.74
C PHE A 22 3.35 -9.76 3.75
N PHE A 23 3.07 -8.84 4.68
CA PHE A 23 3.81 -7.60 4.86
C PHE A 23 5.05 -7.72 5.76
N ASP A 24 5.34 -8.91 6.28
CA ASP A 24 6.54 -9.20 7.07
C ASP A 24 7.75 -9.54 6.17
N GLY A 25 7.49 -9.87 4.91
CA GLY A 25 8.52 -10.15 3.90
C GLY A 25 9.30 -8.92 3.44
N SER A 26 10.20 -9.11 2.48
CA SER A 26 10.98 -8.02 1.88
C SER A 26 10.10 -7.06 1.06
N ALA A 27 10.55 -5.81 0.92
CA ALA A 27 9.87 -4.77 0.15
C ALA A 27 9.50 -5.22 -1.28
N GLU A 28 10.41 -5.94 -1.94
CA GLU A 28 10.19 -6.50 -3.28
C GLU A 28 9.04 -7.52 -3.32
N SER A 29 8.99 -8.45 -2.35
CA SER A 29 7.94 -9.47 -2.29
C SER A 29 6.57 -8.85 -2.03
N ILE A 30 6.54 -7.81 -1.19
CA ILE A 30 5.32 -7.03 -0.92
C ILE A 30 4.85 -6.36 -2.21
N ALA A 31 5.74 -5.67 -2.92
CA ALA A 31 5.42 -4.96 -4.16
C ALA A 31 4.96 -5.91 -5.27
N GLN A 32 5.65 -7.03 -5.47
CA GLN A 32 5.26 -8.05 -6.46
C GLN A 32 3.91 -8.67 -6.14
N GLY A 33 3.70 -9.12 -4.90
CA GLY A 33 2.42 -9.71 -4.51
C GLY A 33 1.26 -8.70 -4.57
N LEU A 34 1.51 -7.42 -4.27
CA LEU A 34 0.52 -6.36 -4.45
C LEU A 34 0.19 -6.14 -5.93
N LYS A 35 1.19 -6.18 -6.81
CA LYS A 35 1.00 -6.08 -8.26
C LYS A 35 0.20 -7.26 -8.81
N GLU A 36 0.49 -8.48 -8.39
CA GLU A 36 -0.27 -9.67 -8.80
C GLU A 36 -1.70 -9.66 -8.26
N ALA A 37 -1.89 -9.11 -7.06
CA ALA A 37 -3.19 -9.06 -6.40
C ALA A 37 -4.07 -7.88 -6.86
N SER A 38 -3.54 -6.95 -7.66
CA SER A 38 -4.21 -5.69 -8.00
C SER A 38 -4.17 -5.43 -9.50
N ASP A 39 -5.32 -5.07 -10.07
CA ASP A 39 -5.43 -4.80 -11.51
C ASP A 39 -4.76 -3.47 -11.95
N SER A 40 -4.45 -2.58 -11.00
CA SER A 40 -3.94 -1.24 -11.31
C SER A 40 -3.03 -0.71 -10.21
N HIS A 41 -2.10 0.17 -10.59
CA HIS A 41 -1.16 0.82 -9.67
C HIS A 41 -1.88 1.50 -8.50
N ALA A 42 -2.92 2.29 -8.80
CA ALA A 42 -3.71 2.98 -7.78
C ALA A 42 -4.33 2.01 -6.76
N GLN A 43 -4.78 0.83 -7.21
CA GLN A 43 -5.37 -0.17 -6.33
C GLN A 43 -4.30 -0.84 -5.44
N ALA A 44 -3.12 -1.14 -5.99
CA ALA A 44 -2.01 -1.68 -5.22
C ALA A 44 -1.51 -0.68 -4.17
N MET A 45 -1.42 0.59 -4.54
CA MET A 45 -0.98 1.67 -3.65
C MET A 45 -2.01 1.95 -2.54
N ASP A 46 -3.31 1.93 -2.86
CA ASP A 46 -4.38 2.08 -1.87
C ASP A 46 -4.32 0.97 -0.82
N ARG A 47 -4.09 -0.28 -1.23
CA ARG A 47 -3.91 -1.43 -0.32
C ARG A 47 -2.69 -1.27 0.58
N LEU A 48 -1.57 -0.81 0.03
CA LEU A 48 -0.35 -0.57 0.80
C LEU A 48 -0.57 0.56 1.83
N ASN A 49 -1.19 1.65 1.41
CA ASN A 49 -1.55 2.76 2.31
C ASN A 49 -2.56 2.33 3.37
N PHE A 50 -3.54 1.50 3.03
CA PHE A 50 -4.49 0.93 3.98
C PHE A 50 -3.76 0.11 5.05
N TYR A 51 -2.80 -0.72 4.66
CA TYR A 51 -1.98 -1.47 5.60
C TYR A 51 -1.17 -0.52 6.51
N ILE A 52 -0.51 0.48 5.94
CA ILE A 52 0.25 1.49 6.70
C ILE A 52 -0.64 2.20 7.72
N ASN A 53 -1.81 2.64 7.28
CA ASN A 53 -2.79 3.34 8.11
C ASN A 53 -3.34 2.43 9.22
N ARG A 54 -3.50 1.13 8.95
CA ARG A 54 -4.00 0.16 9.94
C ARG A 54 -2.95 -0.28 10.94
N ALA A 55 -1.71 -0.47 10.50
CA ALA A 55 -0.61 -0.81 11.38
C ALA A 55 -0.21 0.38 12.28
N GLY A 56 -0.39 1.61 11.78
CA GLY A 56 -0.31 2.84 12.57
C GLY A 56 1.00 2.96 13.34
N SER A 57 0.92 3.15 14.66
CA SER A 57 2.08 3.31 15.55
C SER A 57 2.98 2.07 15.68
N ASN A 58 2.58 0.92 15.14
CA ASN A 58 3.44 -0.27 15.12
C ASN A 58 4.52 -0.21 14.03
N LEU A 59 4.39 0.68 13.04
CA LEU A 59 5.38 0.86 11.99
C LEU A 59 6.40 1.93 12.41
N GLN A 60 7.38 1.54 13.22
CA GLN A 60 8.46 2.43 13.64
C GLN A 60 9.80 1.99 13.05
N GLY A 61 10.59 2.97 12.61
CA GLY A 61 11.96 2.77 12.12
C GLY A 61 12.04 1.92 10.85
N GLU A 62 12.36 0.65 11.02
CA GLU A 62 12.72 -0.30 9.96
C GLU A 62 11.50 -0.75 9.14
N ASP A 63 10.36 -1.02 9.80
CA ASP A 63 9.14 -1.45 9.09
C ASP A 63 8.60 -0.35 8.19
N ARG A 64 8.67 0.91 8.65
CA ARG A 64 8.26 2.05 7.83
C ARG A 64 9.18 2.21 6.63
N ALA A 65 10.50 2.13 6.83
CA ALA A 65 11.46 2.21 5.73
C ALA A 65 11.22 1.11 4.68
N ARG A 66 10.93 -0.12 5.14
CA ARG A 66 10.61 -1.26 4.26
C ARG A 66 9.33 -1.04 3.46
N LEU A 67 8.27 -0.49 4.06
CA LEU A 67 7.03 -0.20 3.34
C LEU A 67 7.17 0.97 2.37
N GLU A 68 7.97 1.99 2.70
CA GLU A 68 8.31 3.06 1.76
C GLU A 68 9.13 2.53 0.58
N GLU A 69 10.11 1.66 0.83
CA GLU A 69 10.85 0.98 -0.24
C GLU A 69 9.92 0.14 -1.13
N ALA A 70 8.93 -0.54 -0.53
CA ALA A 70 7.93 -1.28 -1.27
C ALA A 70 7.09 -0.37 -2.18
N LYS A 71 6.79 0.87 -1.77
CA LYS A 71 6.11 1.86 -2.64
C LYS A 71 6.96 2.19 -3.86
N THR A 72 8.24 2.49 -3.67
CA THR A 72 9.15 2.84 -4.77
C THR A 72 9.28 1.68 -5.77
N ILE A 73 9.42 0.45 -5.27
CA ILE A 73 9.48 -0.74 -6.13
C ILE A 73 8.15 -0.92 -6.86
N LEU A 74 7.03 -0.76 -6.18
CA LEU A 74 5.70 -0.87 -6.77
C LEU A 74 5.51 0.17 -7.88
N GLU A 75 5.90 1.43 -7.64
CA GLU A 75 5.89 2.49 -8.64
C GLU A 75 6.76 2.13 -9.85
N SER A 76 7.96 1.61 -9.64
CA SER A 76 8.83 1.15 -10.74
C SER A 76 8.18 0.00 -11.54
N LEU A 77 7.54 -0.96 -10.85
CA LEU A 77 6.89 -2.10 -11.49
C LEU A 77 5.69 -1.72 -12.36
N TYR A 78 5.02 -0.60 -12.07
CA TYR A 78 3.90 -0.08 -12.88
C TYR A 78 4.32 1.07 -13.81
N GLY A 79 5.38 1.80 -13.46
CA GLY A 79 5.87 3.01 -14.11
C GLY A 79 6.87 2.78 -15.25
N ASP A 80 7.21 1.53 -15.58
CA ASP A 80 8.05 1.16 -16.74
C ASP A 80 7.46 1.63 -18.11
N CYS A 81 6.33 2.34 -18.13
CA CYS A 81 5.83 3.10 -19.29
C CYS A 81 5.14 4.44 -18.92
N SER A 82 5.57 5.15 -17.88
CA SER A 82 5.05 6.50 -17.60
C SER A 82 6.14 7.44 -17.12
N ASP A 83 6.82 8.05 -18.10
CA ASP A 83 6.86 9.52 -18.26
C ASP A 83 6.26 10.26 -17.04
N GLY A 84 7.12 10.74 -16.12
CA GLY A 84 6.61 11.38 -14.91
C GLY A 84 7.61 11.77 -13.82
N ASP A 85 8.90 11.51 -13.95
CA ASP A 85 9.92 12.29 -13.24
C ASP A 85 10.57 13.26 -14.24
N ASP A 86 10.14 14.51 -14.14
CA ASP A 86 10.77 15.71 -14.67
C ASP A 86 12.17 15.87 -14.05
N SER A 87 13.09 14.99 -14.42
CA SER A 87 14.54 15.16 -14.21
C SER A 87 15.33 14.54 -15.36
N CYS A 88 14.76 14.58 -16.57
CA CYS A 88 15.46 14.24 -17.80
C CYS A 88 15.31 15.38 -18.82
N CYS A 89 15.66 16.62 -18.46
CA CYS A 89 16.06 17.67 -19.40
C CYS A 89 16.79 18.84 -18.72
N ASN A 90 18.11 18.91 -19.00
CA ASN A 90 19.07 20.02 -18.91
C ASN A 90 19.54 20.53 -17.53
#